data_AF-A0A1F9F1F6-F1
#
_entry.id   AF-A0A1F9F1F6-F1
#
_cell.length_a   1.000
_cell.length_b   1.000
_cell.length_c   1.000
_cell.angle_alpha   90.00
_cell.angle_beta   90.00
_cell.angle_gamma   90.00
#
_symmetry.space_group_name_H-M   'P 1'
#
loop_
_entity.id
_entity.type
_entity.pdbx_description
1 polymer ?
#
loop_
_entity_poly.entity_id
_entity_poly.type
_entity_poly.pdbx_seq_one_letter_code
_entity_poly.pdbx_strand_id
1 'polypeptide(L)'
;MLETIGDHIRKRRMDLKLTQKEVAEKLGVDKTAIQFWENNRVKPSLGNIPKIIEFLGYDPLGEEKEKAAGGNEAGLLVFASIPAI
;
A
#
# COMPACT_ATOMS: atom_id res chain seq x y z
N MET A 1 -14.37 2.66 -4.75
CA MET A 1 -12.98 3.13 -4.88
C MET A 1 -12.22 2.64 -3.66
N LEU A 2 -10.89 2.52 -3.71
CA LEU A 2 -10.10 2.27 -2.51
C LEU A 2 -9.89 3.63 -1.87
N GLU A 3 -10.35 3.81 -0.63
CA GLU A 3 -10.35 5.13 0.03
C GLU A 3 -9.35 5.18 1.18
N THR A 4 -9.03 4.02 1.76
CA THR A 4 -8.16 3.93 2.93
C THR A 4 -7.03 2.94 2.67
N ILE A 5 -5.89 3.12 3.36
CA ILE A 5 -4.79 2.15 3.35
C ILE A 5 -5.29 0.73 3.65
N GLY A 6 -6.29 0.61 4.53
CA GLY A 6 -6.98 -0.64 4.83
C GLY A 6 -7.63 -1.31 3.63
N ASP A 7 -8.27 -0.54 2.76
CA ASP A 7 -8.90 -1.05 1.54
C ASP A 7 -7.85 -1.58 0.56
N HIS A 8 -6.72 -0.86 0.41
CA HIS A 8 -5.61 -1.31 -0.43
C HIS A 8 -5.01 -2.62 0.09
N ILE A 9 -4.78 -2.72 1.41
CA ILE A 9 -4.29 -3.95 2.05
C ILE A 9 -5.29 -5.09 1.84
N ARG A 10 -6.58 -4.85 2.09
CA ARG A 10 -7.63 -5.87 1.94
C ARG A 10 -7.71 -6.37 0.51
N LYS A 11 -7.72 -5.47 -0.48
CA LYS A 11 -7.75 -5.82 -1.89
C LYS A 11 -6.56 -6.70 -2.25
N ARG A 12 -5.33 -6.24 -1.95
CA ARG A 12 -4.11 -6.98 -2.25
C ARG A 12 -4.09 -8.35 -1.58
N ARG A 13 -4.53 -8.44 -0.33
CA ARG A 13 -4.67 -9.70 0.41
C ARG A 13 -5.61 -10.67 -0.31
N MET A 14 -6.76 -10.19 -0.78
CA MET A 14 -7.74 -11.02 -1.49
C MET A 14 -7.24 -11.46 -2.87
N ASP A 15 -6.57 -10.56 -3.61
CA ASP A 15 -5.94 -10.88 -4.89
C ASP A 15 -4.88 -11.99 -4.76
N LEU A 16 -4.14 -11.98 -3.65
CA LEU A 16 -3.13 -12.99 -3.31
C LEU A 16 -3.71 -14.21 -2.57
N LYS A 17 -5.02 -14.24 -2.29
CA LYS A 17 -5.72 -15.29 -1.53
C LYS A 17 -5.09 -15.57 -0.15
N LEU A 18 -4.58 -14.54 0.50
CA LEU A 18 -3.96 -14.64 1.82
C LEU A 18 -4.97 -14.43 2.96
N THR A 19 -4.74 -15.10 4.08
CA THR A 19 -5.40 -14.85 5.35
C THR A 19 -4.83 -13.58 6.00
N GLN A 20 -5.58 -13.00 6.95
CA GLN A 20 -5.07 -11.85 7.71
C GLN A 20 -3.82 -12.20 8.54
N LYS A 21 -3.68 -13.46 8.97
CA LYS A 21 -2.52 -13.95 9.72
C LYS A 21 -1.27 -13.96 8.84
N GLU A 22 -1.36 -14.48 7.61
CA GLU A 22 -0.22 -14.50 6.69
C GLU A 22 0.24 -13.10 6.28
N VAL A 23 -0.69 -12.15 6.13
CA VAL A 23 -0.32 -10.73 5.89
C VAL A 23 0.35 -10.11 7.11
N ALA A 24 -0.14 -10.40 8.31
CA ALA A 24 0.50 -9.98 9.55
C ALA A 24 1.94 -10.51 9.69
N GLU A 25 2.16 -11.79 9.37
CA GLU A 25 3.49 -12.41 9.37
C GLU A 25 4.43 -11.73 8.36
N LYS A 26 3.93 -11.45 7.14
CA LYS A 26 4.70 -10.72 6.12
C LYS A 26 5.07 -9.30 6.52
N LEU A 27 4.17 -8.59 7.22
CA LEU A 27 4.39 -7.22 7.70
C LEU A 27 5.09 -7.15 9.06
N GLY A 28 5.27 -8.29 9.74
CA GLY A 28 5.83 -8.36 11.09
C GLY A 28 4.99 -7.58 12.10
N VAL A 29 3.66 -7.72 12.05
CA VAL A 29 2.70 -7.09 12.97
C VAL A 29 1.70 -8.12 13.51
N ASP A 30 0.94 -7.74 14.52
CA ASP A 30 -0.13 -8.61 15.03
C ASP A 30 -1.31 -8.71 14.04
N LYS A 31 -1.96 -9.87 13.97
CA LYS A 31 -3.14 -10.10 13.11
C LYS A 31 -4.29 -9.13 13.42
N THR A 32 -4.40 -8.66 14.65
CA THR A 32 -5.39 -7.64 15.05
C THR A 32 -5.11 -6.29 14.40
N ALA A 33 -3.85 -5.94 14.15
CA ALA A 33 -3.49 -4.72 13.43
C ALA A 33 -4.06 -4.76 12.01
N ILE A 34 -3.87 -5.87 11.29
CA ILE A 34 -4.45 -6.06 9.95
C ILE A 34 -5.97 -5.96 9.99
N GLN A 35 -6.62 -6.62 10.96
CA GLN A 35 -8.06 -6.53 11.13
C GLN A 35 -8.53 -5.07 11.37
N PHE A 36 -7.81 -4.29 12.17
CA PHE A 36 -8.18 -2.90 12.44
C PHE A 36 -7.95 -1.98 11.24
N TRP A 37 -6.86 -2.19 10.50
CA TRP A 37 -6.57 -1.41 9.30
C TRP A 37 -7.63 -1.69 8.23
N GLU A 38 -7.93 -2.95 7.93
CA GLU A 38 -8.93 -3.34 6.92
C GLU A 38 -10.36 -2.91 7.26
N ASN A 39 -10.67 -2.72 8.54
CA ASN A 39 -11.97 -2.22 8.99
C ASN A 39 -11.95 -0.70 9.27
N ASN A 40 -10.89 0.00 8.86
CA ASN A 40 -10.69 1.43 9.07
C ASN A 40 -10.87 1.90 10.53
N ARG A 41 -10.57 1.03 11.51
CA ARG A 41 -10.67 1.35 12.94
C ARG A 41 -9.46 2.14 13.44
N VAL A 42 -8.28 1.85 12.88
CA VAL A 42 -7.01 2.45 13.25
C VAL A 42 -6.17 2.63 11.99
N LYS A 43 -5.41 3.73 11.91
CA LYS A 43 -4.44 3.94 10.82
C LYS A 43 -3.10 3.28 11.16
N PRO A 44 -2.37 2.71 10.19
CA PRO A 44 -1.00 2.26 10.42
C PRO A 44 -0.11 3.39 10.91
N SER A 45 0.80 3.09 11.83
CA SER A 45 1.84 4.03 12.25
C SER A 45 2.84 4.28 11.13
N LEU A 46 3.54 5.43 11.18
CA LEU A 46 4.55 5.80 10.17
C LEU A 46 5.63 4.72 9.95
N GLY A 47 6.03 4.00 11.00
CA GLY A 47 7.00 2.91 10.90
C GLY A 47 6.49 1.68 10.13
N ASN A 48 5.17 1.51 10.00
CA ASN A 48 4.58 0.41 9.22
C ASN A 48 4.34 0.79 7.75
N ILE A 49 4.38 2.08 7.41
CA ILE A 49 4.12 2.55 6.04
C ILE A 49 5.11 1.94 5.02
N PRO A 50 6.44 1.91 5.24
CA PRO A 50 7.36 1.32 4.27
C PRO A 50 7.06 -0.16 3.99
N LYS A 51 6.71 -0.93 5.03
CA LYS A 51 6.36 -2.36 4.90
C LYS A 51 5.07 -2.55 4.11
N ILE A 52 4.09 -1.66 4.32
CA ILE A 52 2.83 -1.68 3.58
C ILE A 52 3.07 -1.35 2.11
N ILE A 53 3.89 -0.34 1.80
CA ILE A 53 4.26 0.02 0.43
C ILE A 53 4.94 -1.17 -0.26
N GLU A 54 5.88 -1.83 0.42
CA GLU A 54 6.54 -3.04 -0.09
C GLU A 54 5.54 -4.17 -0.37
N PHE A 55 4.60 -4.42 0.55
CA PHE A 55 3.57 -5.44 0.38
C PHE A 55 2.59 -5.12 -0.78
N LEU A 56 2.24 -3.84 -0.95
CA LEU A 56 1.34 -3.40 -2.01
C LEU A 56 2.02 -3.32 -3.38
N GLY A 57 3.32 -3.01 -3.40
CA GLY A 57 4.09 -2.72 -4.62
C GLY A 57 3.89 -1.31 -5.17
N TYR A 58 3.20 -0.43 -4.44
CA TYR A 58 2.98 0.99 -4.78
C TYR A 58 2.66 1.79 -3.52
N ASP A 59 2.74 3.12 -3.60
CA ASP A 59 2.39 4.02 -2.50
C ASP A 59 0.89 4.37 -2.51
N PRO A 60 0.07 3.86 -1.56
CA PRO A 60 -1.35 4.20 -1.49
C PRO A 60 -1.62 5.64 -1.01
N LEU A 61 -0.61 6.37 -0.53
CA LEU A 61 -0.71 7.78 -0.13
C LEU A 61 -0.23 8.75 -1.22
N GLY A 62 0.35 8.24 -2.30
CA GLY A 62 0.91 9.04 -3.39
C GLY A 62 -0.15 9.79 -4.21
N GLU A 63 -1.37 9.27 -4.29
CA GLU A 63 -2.45 9.86 -5.09
C GLU A 63 -3.06 11.14 -4.48
N GLU A 64 -2.88 11.38 -3.17
CA GLU A 64 -3.37 12.63 -2.54
C GLU A 64 -2.54 13.85 -2.95
N LYS A 65 -1.32 13.66 -3.48
CA LYS A 65 -0.47 14.79 -3.89
C LYS A 65 -0.92 15.47 -5.17
N GLU A 66 -1.58 14.74 -6.07
CA GLU A 66 -2.01 15.29 -7.37
C GLU A 66 -3.28 16.15 -7.24
N LYS A 67 -4.12 15.90 -6.22
CA LYS A 67 -5.32 16.70 -5.93
C LYS A 67 -5.01 18.01 -5.20
N ALA A 68 -3.88 18.10 -4.52
CA ALA A 68 -3.46 19.30 -3.78
C ALA A 68 -2.48 20.18 -4.57
N ALA A 69 -1.75 19.63 -5.53
CA ALA A 69 -0.84 20.38 -6.39
C ALA A 69 -1.48 20.63 -7.76
N GLY A 70 -2.24 21.72 -7.87
CA GLY A 70 -2.39 22.38 -9.16
C GLY A 70 -1.01 22.87 -9.61
N GLY A 71 -0.35 22.13 -10.51
CA GLY A 71 0.98 22.47 -11.00
C GLY A 71 1.69 21.33 -11.75
N ASN A 72 1.37 21.23 -13.04
CA ASN A 72 2.24 20.92 -14.19
C ASN A 72 3.42 19.87 -14.11
N GLU A 73 3.30 18.91 -15.04
CA GLU A 73 4.36 18.26 -15.86
C GLU A 73 5.11 17.02 -15.33
N ALA A 74 5.13 16.00 -16.22
CA ALA A 74 5.97 14.80 -16.23
C ALA A 74 5.72 13.72 -15.16
N GLY A 75 4.66 12.93 -15.39
CA GLY A 75 4.57 11.56 -14.87
C GLY A 75 5.71 10.69 -15.43
N LEU A 76 6.85 10.67 -14.74
CA LEU A 76 7.98 9.80 -15.06
C LEU A 76 7.67 8.37 -14.60
N LEU A 77 6.97 7.62 -15.46
CA LEU A 77 6.97 6.17 -15.46
C LEU A 77 7.94 5.67 -16.52
N VAL A 78 9.19 5.38 -16.15
CA VAL A 78 10.04 4.45 -16.92
C VAL A 78 10.93 3.64 -15.98
N PHE A 79 10.38 2.62 -15.32
CA PHE A 79 11.15 1.41 -15.01
C PHE A 79 11.07 0.49 -16.23
N ALA A 80 11.62 0.93 -17.37
CA ALA A 80 11.83 0.06 -18.51
C ALA A 80 13.29 -0.39 -18.50
N SER A 81 13.46 -1.67 -18.17
CA SER A 81 14.47 -2.60 -18.68
C SER A 81 15.59 -1.97 -19.52
N ILE A 82 16.80 -1.89 -18.97
CA ILE A 82 18.02 -1.77 -19.77
C ILE A 82 18.51 -3.21 -20.03
N PRO A 83 18.50 -3.73 -21.27
CA PRO A 83 19.34 -4.87 -21.60
C PRO A 83 20.77 -4.36 -21.79
N ALA A 84 21.70 -5.06 -21.15
CA ALA A 84 23.13 -4.85 -21.30
C ALA A 84 23.58 -5.10 -22.75
N ILE A 85 24.24 -4.10 -23.36
CA ILE A 85 25.42 -4.25 -24.22
C ILE A 85 26.32 -3.04 -23.96
#